data_AF-A0A2H9T4V1-F1
#
_entry.id   AF-A0A2H9T4V1-F1
#
_cell.length_a   1.000
_cell.length_b   1.000
_cell.length_c   1.000
_cell.angle_alpha   90.00
_cell.angle_beta   90.00
_cell.angle_gamma   90.00
#
_symmetry.space_group_name_H-M   'P 1'
#
loop_
_entity.id
_entity.type
_entity.pdbx_description
1 polymer ?
#
loop_
_entity_poly.entity_id
_entity_poly.type
_entity_poly.pdbx_seq_one_letter_code
_entity_poly.pdbx_strand_id
1 'polypeptide(L)'
;MPAIGFILFFLFGIAQLVAGYVGIDYHFGAGWAVAALVASLMFRFTLPITIGAFFGAMDVWGWHWALSALFVAPGLAFLIPGLMHSLYEGVRK
;
A
#
# COMPACT_ATOMS: atom_id res chain seq x y z
N MET A 1 -15.22 -20.06 -13.78
CA MET A 1 -14.05 -19.93 -12.88
C MET A 1 -13.40 -18.52 -12.80
N PRO A 2 -13.97 -17.39 -13.32
CA PRO A 2 -13.35 -16.06 -13.13
C PRO A 2 -13.73 -15.37 -11.80
N ALA A 3 -14.87 -15.72 -11.20
CA ALA A 3 -15.37 -15.05 -9.99
C ALA A 3 -14.48 -15.27 -8.76
N ILE A 4 -13.90 -16.46 -8.58
CA ILE A 4 -13.06 -16.78 -7.42
C ILE A 4 -11.76 -15.95 -7.45
N GLY A 5 -11.10 -15.87 -8.61
CA GLY A 5 -9.89 -15.06 -8.76
C GLY A 5 -10.14 -13.57 -8.49
N PHE A 6 -11.28 -13.05 -8.97
CA PHE A 6 -11.68 -11.67 -8.72
C PHE A 6 -11.92 -11.39 -7.22
N ILE A 7 -12.61 -12.31 -6.52
CA ILE A 7 -12.85 -12.20 -5.07
C ILE A 7 -11.53 -12.23 -4.31
N LEU A 8 -10.63 -13.16 -4.63
CA LEU A 8 -9.32 -13.25 -3.98
C LEU A 8 -8.48 -11.99 -4.19
N PHE A 9 -8.49 -11.43 -5.41
CA PHE A 9 -7.80 -10.17 -5.72
C PHE A 9 -8.37 -9.00 -4.90
N PHE A 10 -9.69 -8.91 -4.78
CA PHE A 10 -10.34 -7.88 -3.96
C PHE A 10 -10.01 -8.01 -2.48
N LEU A 11 -10.08 -9.23 -1.93
CA LEU A 11 -9.73 -9.50 -0.54
C LEU A 11 -8.25 -9.17 -0.27
N PHE A 12 -7.38 -9.49 -1.22
CA PHE A 12 -5.97 -9.14 -1.14
C PHE A 12 -5.74 -7.62 -1.10
N GLY A 13 -6.43 -6.86 -1.96
CA GLY A 13 -6.36 -5.39 -1.93
C GLY A 13 -6.86 -4.80 -0.62
N ILE A 14 -7.94 -5.35 -0.05
CA ILE A 14 -8.44 -4.94 1.28
C ILE A 14 -7.41 -5.27 2.36
N ALA A 15 -6.80 -6.46 2.32
CA ALA A 15 -5.76 -6.84 3.27
C ALA A 15 -4.56 -5.89 3.22
N GLN A 16 -4.15 -5.43 2.02
CA GLN A 16 -3.10 -4.42 1.87
C GLN A 16 -3.50 -3.07 2.47
N LEU A 17 -4.75 -2.62 2.29
CA LEU A 17 -5.25 -1.39 2.92
C LEU A 17 -5.27 -1.48 4.44
N VAL A 18 -5.71 -2.61 4.99
CA VAL A 18 -5.75 -2.85 6.44
C VAL A 18 -4.33 -2.90 7.02
N ALA A 19 -3.42 -3.66 6.41
CA ALA A 19 -2.02 -3.67 6.80
C ALA A 19 -1.42 -2.26 6.73
N GLY A 20 -1.75 -1.52 5.67
CA GLY A 20 -1.37 -0.13 5.46
C GLY A 20 -1.75 0.78 6.61
N TYR A 21 -3.03 0.77 6.95
CA TYR A 21 -3.57 1.55 8.05
C TYR A 21 -2.92 1.17 9.38
N VAL A 22 -2.88 -0.12 9.70
CA VAL A 22 -2.39 -0.63 10.98
C VAL A 22 -0.89 -0.37 11.15
N GLY A 23 -0.10 -0.51 10.09
CA GLY A 23 1.33 -0.18 10.14
C GLY A 23 1.60 1.31 10.35
N ILE A 24 0.83 2.19 9.72
CA ILE A 24 0.97 3.65 9.95
C ILE A 24 0.49 4.03 11.34
N ASP A 25 -0.61 3.43 11.81
CA ASP A 25 -1.12 3.67 13.16
C ASP A 25 -0.09 3.26 14.22
N TYR A 26 0.57 2.11 14.03
CA TYR A 26 1.61 1.63 14.93
C TYR A 26 2.84 2.55 15.01
N HIS A 27 3.27 3.13 13.88
CA HIS A 27 4.50 3.93 13.82
C HIS A 27 4.28 5.45 14.00
N PHE A 28 3.15 5.98 13.54
CA PHE A 28 2.87 7.41 13.48
C PHE A 28 1.56 7.80 14.19
N GLY A 29 0.73 6.84 14.60
CA GLY A 29 -0.55 7.06 15.27
C GLY A 29 -1.74 7.26 14.33
N ALA A 30 -2.94 7.15 14.91
CA ALA A 30 -4.20 7.05 14.16
C ALA A 30 -4.48 8.24 13.24
N GLY A 31 -4.08 9.46 13.64
CA GLY A 31 -4.26 10.66 12.82
C GLY A 31 -3.54 10.56 11.47
N TRP A 32 -2.32 10.04 11.47
CA TRP A 32 -1.53 9.84 10.26
C TRP A 32 -2.04 8.65 9.44
N ALA A 33 -2.52 7.59 10.09
CA ALA A 33 -3.11 6.44 9.41
C ALA A 33 -4.38 6.83 8.63
N VAL A 34 -5.25 7.63 9.23
CA VAL A 34 -6.45 8.17 8.57
C VAL A 34 -6.05 9.12 7.42
N ALA A 35 -5.09 10.03 7.65
CA ALA A 35 -4.63 10.95 6.62
C ALA A 35 -4.05 10.20 5.40
N ALA A 36 -3.24 9.17 5.63
CA ALA A 36 -2.69 8.32 4.58
C ALA A 36 -3.77 7.51 3.84
N LEU A 37 -4.76 6.99 4.56
CA LEU A 37 -5.88 6.26 3.97
C LEU A 37 -6.71 7.18 3.06
N VAL A 38 -7.08 8.36 3.55
CA VAL A 38 -7.79 9.39 2.77
C VAL A 38 -6.96 9.82 1.57
N ALA A 39 -5.65 10.05 1.75
CA ALA A 39 -4.74 10.39 0.66
C ALA A 39 -4.69 9.32 -0.43
N SER A 40 -4.67 8.05 -0.04
CA SER A 40 -4.65 6.92 -0.97
C SER A 40 -5.94 6.77 -1.77
N LEU A 41 -7.11 7.06 -1.17
CA LEU A 41 -8.41 6.90 -1.83
C LEU A 41 -8.80 8.11 -2.67
N MET A 42 -8.57 9.33 -2.16
CA MET A 42 -8.99 10.57 -2.83
C MET A 42 -7.97 11.06 -3.85
N PHE A 43 -6.68 11.01 -3.51
CA PHE A 43 -5.61 11.55 -4.35
C PHE A 43 -4.80 10.46 -5.05
N ARG A 44 -5.18 9.19 -4.88
CA ARG A 44 -4.44 8.02 -5.40
C ARG A 44 -2.98 7.99 -4.93
N PHE A 45 -2.69 8.65 -3.81
CA PHE A 45 -1.34 8.67 -3.23
C PHE A 45 -1.14 7.41 -2.38
N THR A 46 -0.93 6.28 -3.05
CA THR A 46 -0.86 4.94 -2.44
C THR A 46 0.49 4.64 -1.78
N LEU A 47 1.49 5.50 -1.95
CA LEU A 47 2.84 5.35 -1.41
C LEU A 47 2.84 5.16 0.12
N PRO A 48 2.25 6.07 0.93
CA PRO A 48 2.26 5.93 2.38
C PRO A 48 1.57 4.65 2.85
N ILE A 49 0.46 4.28 2.23
CA ILE A 49 -0.27 3.05 2.56
C ILE A 49 0.51 1.80 2.19
N THR A 50 1.23 1.81 1.06
CA THR A 50 2.08 0.68 0.66
C THR A 50 3.24 0.48 1.63
N ILE A 51 3.89 1.58 2.03
CA ILE A 51 4.96 1.55 3.04
C ILE A 51 4.40 1.10 4.38
N GLY A 52 3.24 1.66 4.78
CA GLY A 52 2.49 1.24 5.94
C GLY A 52 2.18 -0.26 5.93
N ALA A 53 1.83 -0.83 4.78
CA ALA A 53 1.44 -2.21 4.67
C ALA A 53 2.62 -3.16 4.83
N PHE A 54 3.80 -2.75 4.37
CA PHE A 54 5.05 -3.46 4.61
C PHE A 54 5.37 -3.53 6.11
N PHE A 55 5.35 -2.37 6.79
CA PHE A 55 5.62 -2.30 8.22
C PHE A 55 4.50 -2.92 9.07
N GLY A 56 3.24 -2.79 8.65
CA GLY A 56 2.11 -3.46 9.30
C GLY A 56 2.24 -4.98 9.23
N ALA A 57 2.62 -5.52 8.07
CA ALA A 57 2.87 -6.96 7.93
C ALA A 57 4.10 -7.41 8.74
N MET A 58 5.19 -6.64 8.72
CA MET A 58 6.43 -7.00 9.41
C MET A 58 6.33 -6.85 10.94
N ASP A 59 5.95 -5.67 11.42
CA ASP A 59 6.04 -5.30 12.84
C ASP A 59 4.77 -5.62 13.62
N VAL A 60 3.59 -5.55 12.97
CA VAL A 60 2.31 -5.79 13.65
C VAL A 60 1.82 -7.22 13.46
N TRP A 61 1.91 -7.76 12.24
CA TRP A 61 1.55 -9.17 11.98
C TRP A 61 2.71 -10.14 12.23
N GLY A 62 3.92 -9.63 12.48
CA GLY A 62 5.09 -10.43 12.81
C GLY A 62 5.64 -11.24 11.64
N TRP A 63 5.37 -10.83 10.40
CA TRP A 63 5.86 -11.54 9.23
C TRP A 63 7.34 -11.27 8.99
N HIS A 64 8.02 -12.25 8.41
CA HIS A 64 9.39 -12.07 7.94
C HIS A 64 9.43 -11.00 6.82
N TRP A 65 10.44 -10.13 6.83
CA TRP A 65 10.56 -8.99 5.91
C TRP A 65 10.37 -9.37 4.43
N ALA A 66 10.86 -10.55 4.02
CA ALA A 66 10.74 -11.03 2.65
C ALA A 66 9.28 -11.34 2.25
N LEU A 67 8.48 -11.87 3.19
CA LEU A 67 7.06 -12.12 2.97
C LEU A 67 6.28 -10.81 2.95
N SER A 68 6.63 -9.86 3.82
CA SER A 68 6.05 -8.52 3.82
C SER A 68 6.35 -7.80 2.50
N ALA A 69 7.58 -7.90 1.98
CA ALA A 69 7.95 -7.32 0.68
C ALA A 69 7.16 -7.96 -0.47
N LEU A 70 7.02 -9.29 -0.48
CA LEU A 70 6.20 -9.98 -1.47
C LEU A 70 4.72 -9.59 -1.38
N PHE A 71 4.22 -9.37 -0.17
CA PHE A 71 2.85 -8.93 0.08
C PHE A 71 2.57 -7.54 -0.50
N VAL A 72 3.50 -6.59 -0.39
CA VAL A 72 3.33 -5.26 -1.00
C VAL A 72 3.81 -5.16 -2.45
N ALA A 73 4.47 -6.19 -2.98
CA ALA A 73 5.01 -6.19 -4.34
C ALA A 73 3.99 -5.83 -5.43
N PRO A 74 2.73 -6.31 -5.40
CA PRO A 74 1.73 -5.87 -6.37
C PRO A 74 1.45 -4.37 -6.31
N GLY A 75 1.37 -3.80 -5.10
CA GLY A 75 1.18 -2.36 -4.91
C GLY A 75 2.35 -1.56 -5.47
N LEU A 76 3.57 -2.01 -5.20
CA LEU A 76 4.80 -1.39 -5.74
C LEU A 76 4.88 -1.50 -7.27
N ALA A 77 4.50 -2.64 -7.84
CA ALA A 77 4.55 -2.88 -9.29
C ALA A 77 3.69 -1.90 -10.08
N PHE A 78 2.51 -1.53 -9.55
CA PHE A 78 1.65 -0.50 -10.18
C PHE A 78 2.11 0.93 -9.88
N LEU A 79 2.82 1.14 -8.77
CA LEU A 79 3.24 2.47 -8.32
C LEU A 79 4.46 2.98 -9.07
N ILE A 80 5.48 2.14 -9.27
CA ILE A 80 6.77 2.54 -9.85
C ILE A 80 6.59 3.18 -11.25
N PRO A 81 5.86 2.58 -12.22
CA PRO A 81 5.68 3.19 -13.53
C PRO A 81 4.94 4.54 -13.48
N GLY A 82 3.93 4.67 -12.61
CA GLY A 82 3.17 5.91 -12.44
C GLY A 82 4.01 7.03 -11.85
N LEU A 83 4.84 6.71 -10.85
CA LEU A 83 5.78 7.66 -10.27
C LEU A 83 6.81 8.13 -11.31
N MET A 84 7.41 7.22 -12.07
CA MET A 84 8.38 7.57 -13.12
C MET A 84 7.77 8.49 -14.17
N HIS A 85 6.53 8.23 -14.59
CA HIS A 85 5.83 9.10 -15.54
C HIS A 85 5.62 10.52 -14.97
N SER A 86 5.15 10.63 -13.72
CA SER A 86 4.91 11.93 -13.08
C SER A 86 6.19 12.76 -12.90
N LEU A 87 7.30 12.10 -12.55
CA LEU A 87 8.60 12.75 -12.41
C LEU A 87 9.15 13.22 -13.75
N TYR A 88 9.03 12.39 -14.79
CA TYR A 88 9.44 12.76 -16.15
C TYR A 88 8.69 14.01 -16.66
N GLU A 89 7.38 14.08 -16.44
CA GLU A 89 6.60 15.27 -16.79
C GLU A 89 6.97 16.49 -15.93
N GLY A 90 7.23 16.28 -14.65
CA GLY A 90 7.65 17.34 -13.73
C GLY A 90 9.00 17.96 -14.08
N VAL A 91 9.96 17.16 -14.55
CA VAL A 91 11.30 17.62 -14.99
C VAL A 91 11.25 18.33 -16.35
N ARG A 92 10.25 18.03 -17.18
CA ARG A 92 10.10 18.62 -18.52
C ARG A 92 9.42 20.00 -18.51
N LYS A 93 8.77 20.39 -17.42
CA LYS A 93 8.15 21.71 -17.24
C LYS A 93 9.18 22.73 -16.76
#